data_AF-A0A1B3PGJ4-F1
#
_entry.id   AF-A0A1B3PGJ4-F1
#
_cell.length_a   1.000
_cell.length_b   1.000
_cell.length_c   1.000
_cell.angle_alpha   90.00
_cell.angle_beta   90.00
_cell.angle_gamma   90.00
#
_symmetry.space_group_name_H-M   'P 1'
#
loop_
_entity.id
_entity.type
_entity.pdbx_description
1 polymer ?
#
loop_
_entity_poly.entity_id
_entity_poly.type
_entity_poly.pdbx_seq_one_letter_code
_entity_poly.pdbx_strand_id
1 'polypeptide(L)'
;MAVIDLDRQLQELRKEFARTAPAGRVALYESRIEELRSTFARHAALKEGDRAPDFSLPDAQGGTVSLSAALKQGPVVVTFYRGGWCPYCNLQLRSYQALLPELASFGASMLAISPQLPDASLSTAEREALTFNVLSDLGNDVARQFGLVYPLPQELRDALSSSNKALPSINGDASWELPVPATYVITPNQRISLAFIEVDYRQRLAPQRLLAALQEQAVT
;
A
#
# COMPACT_ATOMS: atom_id res chain seq x y z
N MET A 1 -23.59 -7.69 -2.96
CA MET A 1 -22.99 -6.41 -3.39
C MET A 1 -22.18 -6.66 -4.65
N ALA A 2 -22.13 -5.71 -5.59
CA ALA A 2 -21.28 -5.84 -6.77
C ALA A 2 -19.82 -5.84 -6.29
N VAL A 3 -19.13 -6.96 -6.46
CA VAL A 3 -17.73 -7.08 -6.08
C VAL A 3 -16.94 -6.13 -6.95
N ILE A 4 -16.21 -5.18 -6.34
CA ILE A 4 -15.32 -4.29 -7.08
C ILE A 4 -14.27 -5.17 -7.77
N ASP A 5 -14.33 -5.20 -9.09
CA ASP A 5 -13.36 -5.89 -9.93
C ASP A 5 -12.12 -5.00 -10.08
N LEU A 6 -11.28 -5.04 -9.05
CA LEU A 6 -10.04 -4.26 -8.98
C LEU A 6 -9.12 -4.61 -10.16
N ASP A 7 -9.01 -5.89 -10.54
CA ASP A 7 -8.13 -6.32 -11.62
C ASP A 7 -8.53 -5.71 -12.96
N ARG A 8 -9.83 -5.70 -13.28
CA ARG A 8 -10.33 -5.00 -14.48
C ARG A 8 -10.07 -3.50 -14.41
N GLN A 9 -10.29 -2.85 -13.26
CA GLN A 9 -9.99 -1.42 -13.12
C GLN A 9 -8.51 -1.10 -13.32
N LEU A 10 -7.61 -1.94 -12.78
CA LEU A 10 -6.16 -1.80 -12.97
C LEU A 10 -5.75 -2.06 -14.42
N GLN A 11 -6.38 -3.03 -15.10
CA GLN A 11 -6.18 -3.27 -16.53
C GLN A 11 -6.60 -2.06 -17.37
N GLU A 12 -7.79 -1.50 -17.14
CA GLU A 12 -8.26 -0.33 -17.86
C GLU A 12 -7.39 0.90 -17.59
N LEU A 13 -6.97 1.13 -16.34
CA LEU A 13 -6.03 2.22 -16.03
C LEU A 13 -4.68 2.05 -16.74
N ARG A 14 -4.17 0.82 -16.85
CA ARG A 14 -2.92 0.55 -17.61
C ARG A 14 -3.08 0.84 -19.09
N LYS A 15 -4.19 0.40 -19.70
CA LYS A 15 -4.50 0.67 -21.12
C LYS A 15 -4.62 2.17 -21.37
N GLU A 16 -5.32 2.88 -20.50
CA GLU A 16 -5.49 4.32 -20.63
C GLU A 16 -4.17 5.07 -20.48
N PHE A 17 -3.35 4.67 -19.51
CA PHE A 17 -2.01 5.22 -19.35
C PHE A 17 -1.14 4.93 -20.60
N ALA A 18 -1.18 3.72 -21.14
CA ALA A 18 -0.42 3.39 -22.35
C ALA A 18 -0.84 4.24 -23.56
N ARG A 19 -2.11 4.63 -23.63
CA ARG A 19 -2.66 5.48 -24.70
C ARG A 19 -2.28 6.95 -24.56
N THR A 20 -2.19 7.45 -23.32
CA THR A 20 -2.09 8.90 -23.04
C THR A 20 -0.71 9.34 -22.52
N ALA A 21 0.15 8.40 -22.16
CA ALA A 21 1.46 8.71 -21.61
C ALA A 21 2.36 9.43 -22.63
N PRO A 22 3.25 10.33 -22.17
CA PRO A 22 4.29 10.91 -23.02
C PRO A 22 5.15 9.83 -23.70
N ALA A 23 5.69 10.14 -24.88
CA ALA A 23 6.54 9.22 -25.63
C ALA A 23 7.68 8.66 -24.75
N GLY A 24 7.89 7.34 -24.82
CA GLY A 24 8.91 6.63 -24.04
C GLY A 24 8.59 6.42 -22.55
N ARG A 25 7.54 7.05 -22.00
CA ARG A 25 7.21 6.94 -20.56
C ARG A 25 6.79 5.53 -20.15
N VAL A 26 6.03 4.84 -21.01
CA VAL A 26 5.61 3.45 -20.76
C VAL A 26 6.82 2.53 -20.69
N ALA A 27 7.67 2.57 -21.71
CA ALA A 27 8.90 1.77 -21.77
C ALA A 27 9.84 2.07 -20.60
N LEU A 28 9.96 3.34 -20.20
CA LEU A 28 10.70 3.72 -18.99
C LEU A 28 10.14 3.00 -17.75
N TYR A 29 8.84 3.10 -17.47
CA TYR A 29 8.27 2.45 -16.30
C TYR A 29 8.38 0.92 -16.36
N GLU A 30 8.19 0.32 -17.52
CA GLU A 30 8.36 -1.13 -17.70
C GLU A 30 9.79 -1.59 -17.41
N SER A 31 10.79 -0.90 -17.97
CA SER A 31 12.20 -1.22 -17.74
C SER A 31 12.58 -1.10 -16.26
N ARG A 32 12.09 -0.07 -15.55
CA ARG A 32 12.40 0.15 -14.13
C ARG A 32 11.69 -0.82 -13.21
N ILE A 33 10.49 -1.27 -13.58
CA ILE A 33 9.81 -2.35 -12.86
C ILE A 33 10.57 -3.66 -13.01
N GLU A 34 11.07 -3.99 -14.20
CA GLU A 34 11.87 -5.21 -14.41
C GLU A 34 13.21 -5.13 -13.68
N GLU A 35 13.90 -3.98 -13.75
CA GLU A 35 15.13 -3.75 -12.98
C GLU A 35 14.88 -3.92 -11.48
N LEU A 36 13.83 -3.30 -10.93
CA LEU A 36 13.47 -3.46 -9.53
C LEU A 36 13.11 -4.91 -9.19
N ARG A 37 12.42 -5.64 -10.08
CA ARG A 37 12.11 -7.06 -9.89
C ARG A 37 13.37 -7.91 -9.72
N SER A 38 14.42 -7.59 -10.49
CA SER A 38 15.70 -8.29 -10.43
C SER A 38 16.58 -7.91 -9.22
N THR A 39 16.45 -6.67 -8.73
CA THR A 39 17.35 -6.11 -7.70
C THR A 39 16.72 -6.04 -6.30
N PHE A 40 15.39 -6.06 -6.20
CA PHE A 40 14.68 -6.00 -4.92
C PHE A 40 14.99 -7.24 -4.09
N ALA A 41 15.50 -7.03 -2.88
CA ALA A 41 15.85 -8.07 -1.93
C ALA A 41 14.60 -8.71 -1.31
N ARG A 42 13.79 -9.40 -2.13
CA ARG A 42 12.53 -10.04 -1.72
C ARG A 42 12.70 -10.99 -0.55
N HIS A 43 13.87 -11.61 -0.39
CA HIS A 43 14.18 -12.49 0.75
C HIS A 43 14.27 -11.76 2.09
N ALA A 44 14.47 -10.43 2.09
CA ALA A 44 14.55 -9.60 3.28
C ALA A 44 13.19 -9.01 3.66
N ALA A 45 12.20 -9.08 2.77
CA ALA A 45 10.84 -8.68 3.08
C ALA A 45 10.14 -9.76 3.92
N LEU A 46 9.29 -9.33 4.86
CA LEU A 46 8.57 -10.25 5.74
C LEU A 46 7.59 -11.12 4.95
N LYS A 47 7.51 -12.39 5.32
CA LYS A 47 6.67 -13.41 4.66
C LYS A 47 5.68 -14.03 5.64
N GLU A 48 4.81 -14.86 5.10
CA GLU A 48 3.88 -15.67 5.90
C GLU A 48 4.64 -16.49 6.97
N GLY A 49 4.09 -16.51 8.18
CA GLY A 49 4.68 -17.11 9.37
C GLY A 49 5.58 -16.18 10.20
N ASP A 50 6.15 -15.13 9.60
CA ASP A 50 7.00 -14.19 10.32
C ASP A 50 6.20 -13.37 11.34
N ARG A 51 6.91 -12.86 12.36
CA ARG A 51 6.33 -11.93 13.33
C ARG A 51 6.39 -10.50 12.77
N ALA A 52 5.26 -9.82 12.71
CA ALA A 52 5.22 -8.42 12.29
C ALA A 52 5.85 -7.52 13.36
N PRO A 53 6.77 -6.60 13.01
CA PRO A 53 7.23 -5.54 13.89
C PRO A 53 6.05 -4.73 14.43
N ASP A 54 6.08 -4.36 15.71
CA ASP A 54 5.10 -3.42 16.24
C ASP A 54 5.43 -2.01 15.76
N PHE A 55 4.41 -1.16 15.66
CA PHE A 55 4.58 0.24 15.29
C PHE A 55 3.50 1.10 15.94
N SER A 56 3.78 2.40 16.03
CA SER A 56 2.83 3.45 16.39
C SER A 56 3.03 4.60 15.41
N LEU A 57 2.03 4.87 14.58
CA LEU A 57 2.10 5.89 13.54
C LEU A 57 0.98 6.91 13.69
N PRO A 58 1.21 8.18 13.30
CA PRO A 58 0.15 9.17 13.23
C PRO A 58 -0.84 8.82 12.12
N ASP A 59 -2.13 8.99 12.40
CA ASP A 59 -3.19 8.92 11.39
C ASP A 59 -3.43 10.29 10.73
N ALA A 60 -4.21 10.30 9.66
CA ALA A 60 -4.58 11.51 8.93
C ALA A 60 -5.50 12.47 9.71
N GLN A 61 -6.03 12.05 10.87
CA GLN A 61 -6.90 12.81 11.76
C GLN A 61 -6.14 13.40 12.97
N GLY A 62 -4.82 13.19 13.05
CA GLY A 62 -3.96 13.67 14.14
C GLY A 62 -3.92 12.76 15.37
N GLY A 63 -4.55 11.58 15.29
CA GLY A 63 -4.43 10.52 16.27
C GLY A 63 -3.16 9.69 16.09
N THR A 64 -2.95 8.72 16.98
CA THR A 64 -1.87 7.74 16.89
C THR A 64 -2.46 6.35 16.93
N VAL A 65 -2.11 5.53 15.94
CA VAL A 65 -2.57 4.15 15.81
C VAL A 65 -1.39 3.21 16.02
N SER A 66 -1.58 2.24 16.91
CA SER A 66 -0.60 1.19 17.19
C SER A 66 -1.07 -0.17 16.67
N LEU A 67 -0.17 -0.94 16.05
CA LEU A 67 -0.48 -2.30 15.59
C LEU A 67 -0.90 -3.19 16.76
N SER A 68 -0.14 -3.22 17.86
CA SER A 68 -0.48 -4.04 19.02
C SER A 68 -1.82 -3.65 19.67
N ALA A 69 -2.21 -2.37 19.63
CA ALA A 69 -3.53 -1.94 20.08
C ALA A 69 -4.66 -2.40 19.15
N ALA A 70 -4.45 -2.35 17.83
CA ALA A 70 -5.41 -2.83 16.84
C ALA A 70 -5.57 -4.37 16.92
N LEU A 71 -4.47 -5.11 17.10
CA LEU A 71 -4.46 -6.58 17.21
C LEU A 71 -5.22 -7.13 18.42
N LYS A 72 -5.44 -6.33 19.46
CA LYS A 72 -6.30 -6.70 20.61
C LYS A 72 -7.78 -6.81 20.22
N GLN A 73 -8.19 -6.17 19.13
CA GLN A 73 -9.58 -6.16 18.66
C GLN A 73 -9.84 -7.28 17.64
N GLY A 74 -8.80 -7.75 16.95
CA GLY A 74 -8.88 -8.82 15.96
C GLY A 74 -7.73 -8.76 14.95
N PRO A 75 -7.80 -9.55 13.86
CA PRO A 75 -6.81 -9.49 12.79
C PRO A 75 -6.71 -8.08 12.18
N VAL A 76 -5.53 -7.72 11.68
CA VAL A 76 -5.28 -6.42 11.05
C VAL A 76 -4.77 -6.63 9.64
N VAL A 77 -5.48 -6.07 8.67
CA VAL A 77 -4.99 -5.93 7.30
C VAL A 77 -4.11 -4.69 7.23
N VAL A 78 -2.85 -4.85 6.88
CA VAL A 78 -1.90 -3.72 6.69
C VAL A 78 -1.54 -3.63 5.22
N THR A 79 -1.79 -2.48 4.59
CA THR A 79 -1.41 -2.24 3.20
C THR A 79 -0.41 -1.08 3.08
N PHE A 80 0.79 -1.35 2.57
CA PHE A 80 1.79 -0.34 2.24
C PHE A 80 1.56 0.14 0.81
N TYR A 81 1.52 1.46 0.63
CA TYR A 81 1.29 2.08 -0.67
C TYR A 81 2.19 3.31 -0.87
N ARG A 82 2.28 3.79 -2.11
CA ARG A 82 3.22 4.85 -2.50
C ARG A 82 2.78 6.26 -2.04
N GLY A 83 1.48 6.45 -1.84
CA GLY A 83 0.82 7.72 -1.57
C GLY A 83 -0.42 7.97 -2.44
N GLY A 84 -1.30 8.87 -2.00
CA GLY A 84 -2.57 9.25 -2.63
C GLY A 84 -2.41 9.93 -3.99
N TRP A 85 -1.21 10.37 -4.35
CA TRP A 85 -0.89 10.84 -5.70
C TRP A 85 -0.82 9.72 -6.75
N CYS A 86 -0.81 8.45 -6.32
CA CYS A 86 -0.67 7.29 -7.18
C CYS A 86 -2.05 6.70 -7.54
N PRO A 87 -2.49 6.76 -8.82
CA PRO A 87 -3.85 6.36 -9.20
C PRO A 87 -4.13 4.86 -8.97
N TYR A 88 -3.10 4.01 -9.09
CA TYR A 88 -3.19 2.58 -8.78
C TYR A 88 -3.41 2.31 -7.28
N CYS A 89 -2.83 3.14 -6.41
CA CYS A 89 -3.07 3.05 -4.98
C CYS A 89 -4.52 3.45 -4.65
N ASN A 90 -5.02 4.52 -5.24
CA ASN A 90 -6.38 5.00 -4.94
C ASN A 90 -7.45 4.01 -5.41
N LEU A 91 -7.22 3.28 -6.51
CA LEU A 91 -8.09 2.17 -6.91
C LEU A 91 -8.11 1.04 -5.86
N GLN A 92 -6.94 0.63 -5.36
CA GLN A 92 -6.84 -0.38 -4.31
C GLN A 92 -7.56 0.09 -3.03
N LEU A 93 -7.27 1.29 -2.55
CA LEU A 93 -7.86 1.83 -1.32
C LEU A 93 -9.39 1.94 -1.42
N ARG A 94 -9.94 2.40 -2.56
CA ARG A 94 -11.39 2.37 -2.79
C ARG A 94 -11.96 0.96 -2.85
N SER A 95 -11.24 0.01 -3.44
CA SER A 95 -11.68 -1.38 -3.48
C SER A 95 -11.75 -1.99 -2.08
N TYR A 96 -10.80 -1.65 -1.20
CA TYR A 96 -10.77 -2.13 0.17
C TYR A 96 -11.75 -1.39 1.08
N GLN A 97 -12.02 -0.10 0.83
CA GLN A 97 -13.09 0.63 1.49
C GLN A 97 -14.44 -0.09 1.33
N ALA A 98 -14.71 -0.62 0.13
CA ALA A 98 -15.94 -1.37 -0.12
C ALA A 98 -15.99 -2.74 0.57
N LEU A 99 -14.85 -3.27 1.05
CA LEU A 99 -14.75 -4.54 1.78
C LEU A 99 -14.90 -4.38 3.29
N LEU A 100 -14.92 -3.16 3.82
CA LEU A 100 -14.92 -2.96 5.27
C LEU A 100 -16.04 -3.73 6.01
N PRO A 101 -17.29 -3.81 5.51
CA PRO A 101 -18.33 -4.61 6.16
C PRO A 101 -17.97 -6.10 6.24
N GLU A 102 -17.43 -6.66 5.16
CA GLU A 102 -16.97 -8.05 5.11
C GLU A 102 -15.75 -8.28 6.01
N LEU A 103 -14.77 -7.38 6.02
CA LEU A 103 -13.62 -7.45 6.93
C LEU A 103 -14.09 -7.44 8.40
N ALA A 104 -15.02 -6.54 8.74
CA ALA A 104 -15.59 -6.45 10.07
C ALA A 104 -16.33 -7.72 10.49
N SER A 105 -16.92 -8.47 9.55
CA SER A 105 -17.54 -9.77 9.84
C SER A 105 -16.55 -10.84 10.31
N PHE A 106 -15.26 -10.69 9.98
CA PHE A 106 -14.16 -11.51 10.50
C PHE A 106 -13.48 -10.89 11.73
N GLY A 107 -14.03 -9.80 12.29
CA GLY A 107 -13.38 -9.01 13.34
C GLY A 107 -12.10 -8.32 12.87
N ALA A 108 -11.87 -8.23 11.56
CA ALA A 108 -10.66 -7.65 11.01
C ALA A 108 -10.78 -6.14 10.82
N SER A 109 -9.69 -5.42 11.08
CA SER A 109 -9.56 -3.99 10.80
C SER A 109 -8.54 -3.73 9.68
N MET A 110 -8.52 -2.52 9.13
CA MET A 110 -7.60 -2.13 8.06
C MET A 110 -6.79 -0.90 8.40
N LEU A 111 -5.48 -0.97 8.12
CA LEU A 111 -4.52 0.12 8.21
C LEU A 111 -3.85 0.29 6.83
N ALA A 112 -3.86 1.50 6.28
CA ALA A 112 -3.10 1.83 5.08
C ALA A 112 -1.92 2.75 5.42
N ILE A 113 -0.71 2.41 4.99
CA ILE A 113 0.53 3.07 5.40
C ILE A 113 1.27 3.59 4.17
N SER A 114 1.66 4.87 4.20
CA SER A 114 2.55 5.47 3.19
C SER A 114 3.52 6.46 3.85
N PRO A 115 4.61 6.86 3.18
CA PRO A 115 5.53 7.86 3.71
C PRO A 115 5.03 9.31 3.58
N GLN A 116 3.81 9.52 3.09
CA GLN A 116 3.28 10.87 2.92
C GLN A 116 3.09 11.57 4.27
N LEU A 117 3.27 12.90 4.27
CA LEU A 117 2.90 13.70 5.43
C LEU A 117 1.39 13.55 5.72
N PRO A 118 0.95 13.62 7.00
CA PRO A 118 -0.45 13.48 7.36
C PRO A 118 -1.38 14.45 6.61
N ASP A 119 -0.94 15.69 6.41
CA ASP A 119 -1.66 16.74 5.70
C ASP A 119 -1.71 16.54 4.17
N ALA A 120 -0.76 15.77 3.60
CA ALA A 120 -0.66 15.43 2.19
C ALA A 120 -1.15 14.02 1.84
N SER A 121 -1.50 13.21 2.84
CA SER A 121 -1.82 11.78 2.69
C SER A 121 -3.10 11.51 1.88
N LEU A 122 -4.09 12.40 1.97
CA LEU A 122 -5.38 12.28 1.29
C LEU A 122 -5.92 13.67 0.96
N SER A 123 -6.57 13.81 -0.20
CA SER A 123 -7.42 14.99 -0.45
C SER A 123 -8.61 15.02 0.53
N THR A 124 -9.23 16.18 0.73
CA THR A 124 -10.42 16.30 1.60
C THR A 124 -11.51 15.28 1.24
N ALA A 125 -11.78 15.13 -0.06
CA ALA A 125 -12.76 14.15 -0.55
C ALA A 125 -12.34 12.69 -0.28
N GLU A 126 -11.03 12.38 -0.32
CA GLU A 126 -10.54 11.04 0.02
C GLU A 126 -10.57 10.78 1.53
N ARG A 127 -10.33 11.80 2.37
CA ARG A 127 -10.51 11.70 3.83
C ARG A 127 -11.97 11.46 4.21
N GLU A 128 -12.91 12.05 3.47
CA GLU A 128 -14.34 11.83 3.67
C GLU A 128 -14.81 10.47 3.14
N ALA A 129 -14.15 9.93 2.12
CA ALA A 129 -14.54 8.68 1.47
C ALA A 129 -13.92 7.43 2.10
N LEU A 130 -12.74 7.54 2.74
CA LEU A 130 -12.08 6.43 3.42
C LEU A 130 -12.38 6.47 4.92
N THR A 131 -12.93 5.39 5.46
CA THR A 131 -13.32 5.30 6.87
C THR A 131 -12.39 4.39 7.68
N PHE A 132 -11.39 3.77 7.05
CA PHE A 132 -10.32 3.06 7.74
C PHE A 132 -9.11 3.98 7.99
N ASN A 133 -8.23 3.59 8.92
CA ASN A 133 -7.09 4.41 9.33
C ASN A 133 -6.04 4.49 8.21
N VAL A 134 -5.69 5.72 7.83
CA VAL A 134 -4.58 6.02 6.92
C VAL A 134 -3.45 6.65 7.72
N LEU A 135 -2.30 5.98 7.73
CA LEU A 135 -1.17 6.26 8.61
C LEU A 135 0.02 6.81 7.81
N SER A 136 0.77 7.70 8.44
CA SER A 136 1.96 8.34 7.86
C SER A 136 3.25 7.76 8.45
N ASP A 137 3.99 6.98 7.66
CA ASP A 137 5.27 6.37 8.00
C ASP A 137 6.43 7.25 7.53
N LEU A 138 6.62 8.37 8.23
CA LEU A 138 7.63 9.37 7.90
C LEU A 138 9.03 8.71 7.87
N GLY A 139 9.79 8.93 6.79
CA GLY A 139 11.10 8.29 6.59
C GLY A 139 11.06 6.81 6.17
N ASN A 140 9.86 6.25 5.94
CA ASN A 140 9.64 4.82 5.66
C ASN A 140 10.18 3.89 6.77
N ASP A 141 10.18 4.32 8.04
CA ASP A 141 10.78 3.58 9.14
C ASP A 141 10.11 2.21 9.38
N VAL A 142 8.78 2.16 9.33
CA VAL A 142 8.02 0.91 9.45
C VAL A 142 8.18 0.09 8.19
N ALA A 143 8.03 0.67 7.00
CA ALA A 143 8.22 -0.05 5.74
C ALA A 143 9.62 -0.68 5.63
N ARG A 144 10.66 -0.06 6.23
CA ARG A 144 12.02 -0.60 6.27
C ARG A 144 12.13 -1.81 7.19
N GLN A 145 11.44 -1.82 8.32
CA GLN A 145 11.34 -2.99 9.19
C GLN A 145 10.60 -4.17 8.51
N PHE A 146 9.73 -3.88 7.55
CA PHE A 146 9.07 -4.87 6.70
C PHE A 146 9.90 -5.28 5.47
N GLY A 147 11.08 -4.67 5.26
CA GLY A 147 11.97 -4.96 4.13
C GLY A 147 11.44 -4.47 2.78
N LEU A 148 10.62 -3.41 2.75
CA LEU A 148 9.90 -2.97 1.56
C LEU A 148 10.54 -1.77 0.83
N VAL A 149 11.49 -1.08 1.45
CA VAL A 149 11.95 0.22 0.95
C VAL A 149 12.95 0.06 -0.18
N TYR A 150 12.79 0.86 -1.23
CA TYR A 150 13.77 0.98 -2.31
C TYR A 150 13.96 2.45 -2.72
N PRO A 151 15.18 2.84 -3.13
CA PRO A 151 15.42 4.16 -3.70
C PRO A 151 14.90 4.24 -5.14
N LEU A 152 14.26 5.35 -5.51
CA LEU A 152 13.86 5.58 -6.89
C LEU A 152 15.09 5.93 -7.76
N PRO A 153 15.27 5.31 -8.93
CA PRO A 153 16.22 5.74 -9.94
C PRO A 153 15.95 7.18 -10.40
N GLN A 154 17.00 7.93 -10.78
CA GLN A 154 16.91 9.35 -11.14
C GLN A 154 15.86 9.60 -12.23
N GLU A 155 15.77 8.72 -13.22
CA GLU A 155 14.83 8.83 -14.33
C GLU A 155 13.36 8.76 -13.86
N LEU A 156 13.07 7.99 -12.80
CA LEU A 156 11.75 7.99 -12.19
C LEU A 156 11.49 9.25 -11.37
N ARG A 157 12.51 9.83 -10.73
CA ARG A 157 12.41 11.11 -10.02
C ARG A 157 12.04 12.23 -11.00
N ASP A 158 12.71 12.28 -12.14
CA ASP A 158 12.46 13.24 -13.20
C ASP A 158 11.05 13.05 -13.81
N ALA A 159 10.68 11.79 -14.08
CA ALA A 159 9.35 11.44 -14.59
C ALA A 159 8.23 11.87 -13.63
N LEU A 160 8.39 11.67 -12.32
CA LEU A 160 7.42 12.10 -11.31
C LEU A 160 7.38 13.62 -11.18
N SER A 161 8.54 14.27 -11.12
CA SER A 161 8.66 15.73 -11.01
C SER A 161 7.99 16.45 -12.19
N SER A 162 8.23 15.99 -13.43
CA SER A 162 7.56 16.51 -14.63
C SER A 162 6.04 16.30 -14.64
N SER A 163 5.52 15.44 -13.77
CA SER A 163 4.09 15.18 -13.57
C SER A 163 3.57 15.79 -12.26
N ASN A 164 4.22 16.85 -11.78
CA ASN A 164 3.92 17.61 -10.56
C ASN A 164 3.87 16.74 -9.29
N LYS A 165 4.71 15.71 -9.22
CA LYS A 165 4.86 14.83 -8.05
C LYS A 165 6.25 14.99 -7.45
N ALA A 166 6.42 16.07 -6.70
CA ALA A 166 7.64 16.34 -5.94
C ALA A 166 7.61 15.54 -4.62
N LEU A 167 8.09 14.29 -4.66
CA LEU A 167 8.06 13.42 -3.48
C LEU A 167 8.68 14.03 -2.23
N PRO A 168 9.78 14.81 -2.29
CA PRO A 168 10.32 15.43 -1.08
C PRO A 168 9.35 16.36 -0.35
N SER A 169 8.56 17.13 -1.09
CA SER A 169 7.52 17.98 -0.50
C SER A 169 6.33 17.16 0.00
N ILE A 170 6.00 16.06 -0.68
CA ILE A 170 4.85 15.21 -0.34
C ILE A 170 5.14 14.35 0.92
N ASN A 171 6.37 13.86 1.06
CA ASN A 171 6.77 12.94 2.11
C ASN A 171 7.53 13.65 3.26
N GLY A 172 7.92 14.92 3.07
CA GLY A 172 8.72 15.67 4.04
C GLY A 172 10.17 15.18 4.15
N ASP A 173 10.66 14.45 3.15
CA ASP A 173 11.97 13.79 3.19
C ASP A 173 12.63 13.75 1.80
N ALA A 174 13.95 14.00 1.73
CA ALA A 174 14.69 14.13 0.47
C ALA A 174 15.29 12.82 -0.07
N SER A 175 15.02 11.66 0.56
CA SER A 175 15.63 10.37 0.19
C SER A 175 15.23 9.87 -1.19
N TRP A 176 14.06 10.28 -1.69
CA TRP A 176 13.42 9.70 -2.88
C TRP A 176 13.20 8.18 -2.78
N GLU A 177 12.93 7.69 -1.58
CA GLU A 177 12.56 6.30 -1.34
C GLU A 177 11.03 6.12 -1.36
N LEU A 178 10.61 4.93 -1.77
CA LEU A 178 9.22 4.49 -1.67
C LEU A 178 9.15 3.05 -1.15
N PRO A 179 8.04 2.66 -0.52
CA PRO A 179 7.80 1.26 -0.23
C PRO A 179 7.38 0.54 -1.52
N VAL A 180 7.90 -0.68 -1.70
CA VAL A 180 7.27 -1.69 -2.56
C VAL A 180 5.86 -1.92 -2.02
N PRO A 181 4.81 -1.82 -2.86
CA PRO A 181 3.46 -2.08 -2.43
C PRO A 181 3.32 -3.49 -1.88
N ALA A 182 2.70 -3.58 -0.71
CA ALA A 182 2.49 -4.84 -0.03
C ALA A 182 1.17 -4.84 0.74
N THR A 183 0.55 -5.99 0.85
CA THR A 183 -0.63 -6.20 1.70
C THR A 183 -0.40 -7.43 2.56
N TYR A 184 -0.54 -7.23 3.87
CA TYR A 184 -0.39 -8.26 4.89
C TYR A 184 -1.72 -8.47 5.62
N VAL A 185 -1.96 -9.70 6.05
CA VAL A 185 -2.92 -9.99 7.13
C VAL A 185 -2.12 -10.42 8.35
N ILE A 186 -2.30 -9.71 9.45
CA ILE A 186 -1.59 -9.95 10.71
C ILE A 186 -2.60 -10.46 11.74
N THR A 187 -2.37 -11.64 12.29
CA THR A 187 -3.23 -12.28 13.28
C THR A 187 -3.01 -11.69 14.67
N PRO A 188 -3.97 -11.84 15.63
CA PRO A 188 -3.84 -11.28 16.99
C PRO A 188 -2.57 -11.69 17.77
N ASN A 189 -1.97 -12.84 17.44
CA ASN A 189 -0.67 -13.26 17.99
C ASN A 189 0.55 -12.62 17.28
N GLN A 190 0.31 -11.57 16.48
CA GLN A 190 1.30 -10.78 15.75
C GLN A 190 2.07 -11.55 14.66
N ARG A 191 1.47 -12.63 14.12
CA ARG A 191 2.05 -13.38 13.00
C ARG A 191 1.41 -12.97 11.68
N ILE A 192 2.20 -13.02 10.62
CA ILE A 192 1.73 -12.77 9.26
C ILE A 192 1.10 -14.05 8.73
N SER A 193 -0.15 -13.97 8.32
CA SER A 193 -0.95 -15.08 7.77
C SER A 193 -1.14 -14.97 6.25
N LEU A 194 -1.01 -13.77 5.70
CA LEU A 194 -0.94 -13.49 4.27
C LEU A 194 0.16 -12.45 4.04
N ALA A 195 1.01 -12.66 3.05
CA ALA A 195 1.97 -11.67 2.58
C ALA A 195 1.94 -11.55 1.05
N PHE A 196 1.36 -10.46 0.54
CA PHE A 196 1.42 -10.13 -0.88
C PHE A 196 2.37 -8.96 -1.09
N ILE A 197 3.48 -9.18 -1.79
CA ILE A 197 4.51 -8.16 -2.07
C ILE A 197 4.74 -8.09 -3.58
N GLU A 198 4.50 -6.93 -4.18
CA GLU A 198 4.57 -6.77 -5.64
C GLU A 198 5.29 -5.48 -6.05
N VAL A 199 6.43 -5.67 -6.72
CA VAL A 199 7.31 -4.59 -7.21
C VAL A 199 6.68 -3.82 -8.36
N ASP A 200 5.87 -4.50 -9.18
CA ASP A 200 5.02 -3.81 -10.14
C ASP A 200 3.88 -3.14 -9.39
N TYR A 201 4.06 -1.86 -9.07
CA TYR A 201 3.06 -1.07 -8.35
C TYR A 201 1.72 -0.93 -9.08
N ARG A 202 1.58 -1.43 -10.31
CA ARG A 202 0.34 -1.46 -11.07
C ARG A 202 -0.47 -2.74 -10.84
N GLN A 203 0.12 -3.70 -10.14
CA GLN A 203 -0.52 -4.93 -9.66
C GLN A 203 -0.81 -4.81 -8.16
N ARG A 204 -1.95 -5.39 -7.74
CA ARG A 204 -2.48 -5.27 -6.37
C ARG A 204 -3.13 -6.57 -5.95
N LEU A 205 -3.15 -6.82 -4.64
CA LEU A 205 -3.87 -7.97 -4.11
C LEU A 205 -5.37 -7.77 -4.32
N ALA A 206 -5.98 -8.69 -5.06
CA ALA A 206 -7.40 -8.69 -5.33
C ALA A 206 -8.23 -8.82 -4.03
N PRO A 207 -9.33 -8.07 -3.87
CA PRO A 207 -10.26 -8.14 -2.74
C PRO A 207 -10.62 -9.56 -2.27
N GLN A 208 -10.88 -10.46 -3.21
CA GLN A 208 -11.34 -11.82 -2.95
C GLN A 208 -10.24 -12.67 -2.32
N ARG A 209 -8.97 -12.45 -2.68
CA ARG A 209 -7.84 -13.14 -2.06
C ARG A 209 -7.62 -12.69 -0.62
N LEU A 210 -7.85 -11.41 -0.33
CA LEU A 210 -7.82 -10.88 1.04
C LEU A 210 -8.91 -11.54 1.91
N LEU A 211 -10.16 -11.60 1.42
CA LEU A 211 -11.25 -12.25 2.14
C LEU A 211 -11.02 -13.75 2.33
N ALA A 212 -10.51 -14.45 1.31
CA ALA A 212 -10.19 -15.87 1.40
C ALA A 212 -9.15 -16.14 2.51
N ALA A 213 -8.11 -15.31 2.61
CA ALA A 213 -7.09 -15.47 3.64
C ALA A 213 -7.65 -15.31 5.06
N LEU A 214 -8.58 -14.36 5.27
CA LEU A 214 -9.27 -14.18 6.55
C LEU A 214 -10.22 -15.33 6.87
N GLN A 215 -10.90 -15.87 5.87
CA GLN A 215 -11.76 -17.03 6.03
C GLN A 215 -10.97 -18.29 6.41
N GLU A 216 -9.81 -18.52 5.79
CA GLU A 216 -8.91 -19.64 6.11
C GLU A 216 -8.43 -19.58 7.57
N GLN A 217 -8.17 -18.36 8.09
CA GLN A 217 -7.80 -18.14 9.49
C GLN A 217 -8.94 -18.43 10.47
N ALA A 218 -10.18 -18.05 10.13
CA ALA A 218 -11.33 -18.23 11.03
C ALA A 218 -11.69 -19.71 11.28
N VAL A 219 -11.18 -20.63 10.46
CA VAL A 219 -11.43 -22.08 10.55
C VAL A 219 -10.32 -22.81 11.32
N THR A 220 -9.19 -22.15 11.61
CA THR A 220 -8.01 -22.73 12.28
C THR A 220 -7.97 -22.36 13.75
#